data_AF-A0A2W5ZS20-F1
#
_entry.id   AF-A0A2W5ZS20-F1
#
_cell.length_a   1.000
_cell.length_b   1.000
_cell.length_c   1.000
_cell.angle_alpha   90.00
_cell.angle_beta   90.00
_cell.angle_gamma   90.00
#
_symmetry.space_group_name_H-M   'P 1'
#
loop_
_entity.id
_entity.type
_entity.pdbx_description
1 polymer ?
#
loop_
_entity_poly.entity_id
_entity_poly.type
_entity_poly.pdbx_seq_one_letter_code
_entity_poly.pdbx_strand_id
1 'polypeptide(L)'
;MRSDGCRDRCRPGGDGRLREAGRGPGRPHAPLQSGARDVSEGATEPAVSYVTEEVRAFIGRASDTVVAVDEVELGAVRRFAQAIMDGDPNYWDAAAAAASRFGGPVTPPLYPLHAFRRAPETPDPLAAATEDPDYDGAGQGLAGRLGLPPLPLGLKRMLNGGNDVEIYAQARPGDRIQAHSRYLDIYQKEGRSGPLVFVIMETTYETTTGTRLLVSRQTQVWR
;
A
#
# COMPACT_ATOMS: atom_id res chain seq x y z
N MET A 1 -15.50 -10.66 67.12
CA MET A 1 -15.43 -9.24 66.71
C MET A 1 -15.82 -9.21 65.24
N ARG A 2 -17.10 -8.95 64.90
CA ARG A 2 -17.67 -7.67 64.40
C ARG A 2 -16.75 -6.99 63.37
N SER A 3 -17.18 -6.51 62.20
CA SER A 3 -18.46 -6.38 61.47
C SER A 3 -18.06 -5.91 60.05
N ASP A 4 -18.78 -6.22 58.98
CA ASP A 4 -19.67 -5.28 58.27
C ASP A 4 -20.16 -6.06 57.02
N GLY A 5 -21.41 -6.04 56.57
CA GLY A 5 -22.45 -5.04 56.73
C GLY A 5 -22.94 -4.65 55.32
N CYS A 6 -24.24 -4.84 55.07
CA CYS A 6 -25.04 -4.30 53.95
C CYS A 6 -25.21 -5.18 52.69
N ARG A 7 -26.18 -6.10 52.79
CA ARG A 7 -27.11 -6.45 51.70
C ARG A 7 -28.30 -5.47 51.75
N ASP A 8 -28.94 -5.27 50.60
CA ASP A 8 -30.30 -4.72 50.37
C ASP A 8 -30.36 -3.41 49.57
N ARG A 9 -30.73 -3.53 48.29
CA ARG A 9 -32.06 -3.11 47.79
C ARG A 9 -32.17 -3.23 46.26
N CYS A 10 -32.92 -4.25 45.81
CA CYS A 10 -33.67 -4.22 44.57
C CYS A 10 -35.04 -3.57 44.81
N ARG A 11 -35.39 -2.53 44.06
CA ARG A 11 -36.78 -2.17 43.68
C ARG A 11 -36.75 -1.39 42.35
N PRO A 12 -37.49 -1.80 41.32
CA PRO A 12 -37.80 -0.94 40.18
C PRO A 12 -39.19 -0.31 40.36
N GLY A 13 -39.32 0.98 40.10
CA GLY A 13 -40.61 1.67 40.07
C GLY A 13 -40.42 3.17 39.82
N GLY A 14 -40.86 3.67 38.67
CA GLY A 14 -40.78 5.08 38.33
C GLY A 14 -41.21 5.36 36.89
N ASP A 15 -42.52 5.51 36.71
CA ASP A 15 -43.24 5.94 35.51
C ASP A 15 -42.71 7.29 34.98
N GLY A 16 -42.21 7.30 33.74
CA GLY A 16 -41.56 8.46 33.12
C GLY A 16 -42.04 8.66 31.69
N ARG A 17 -43.26 9.18 31.55
CA ARG A 17 -43.89 9.55 30.27
C ARG A 17 -42.99 10.53 29.50
N LEU A 18 -42.53 10.09 28.33
CA LEU A 18 -41.86 10.94 27.35
C LEU A 18 -42.88 11.95 26.79
N ARG A 19 -42.59 13.25 26.95
CA ARG A 19 -43.40 14.34 26.41
C ARG A 19 -43.13 14.48 24.91
N GLU A 20 -44.18 14.34 24.10
CA GLU A 20 -44.14 14.64 22.68
C GLU A 20 -43.91 16.14 22.44
N ALA A 21 -42.86 16.48 21.69
CA ALA A 21 -42.63 17.84 21.21
C ALA A 21 -43.51 18.09 19.98
N GLY A 22 -44.43 19.05 20.09
CA GLY A 22 -45.39 19.41 19.05
C GLY A 22 -44.74 19.96 17.78
N ARG A 23 -45.25 19.52 16.62
CA ARG A 23 -44.96 20.10 15.30
C ARG A 23 -45.70 21.43 15.16
N GLY A 24 -44.95 22.53 15.04
CA GLY A 24 -45.49 23.82 14.59
C GLY A 24 -45.84 23.81 13.10
N PRO A 25 -46.72 24.71 12.63
CA PRO A 25 -47.17 24.73 11.24
C PRO A 25 -46.06 25.21 10.30
N GLY A 26 -45.85 24.46 9.21
CA GLY A 26 -44.83 24.71 8.19
C GLY A 26 -45.11 25.98 7.38
N ARG A 27 -44.03 26.70 7.03
CA ARG A 27 -44.07 27.84 6.10
C ARG A 27 -44.27 27.32 4.66
N PRO A 28 -45.06 27.99 3.81
CA PRO A 28 -45.22 27.57 2.41
C PRO A 28 -43.94 27.81 1.61
N HIS A 29 -43.53 26.80 0.83
CA HIS A 29 -42.43 26.87 -0.12
C HIS A 29 -42.81 27.76 -1.31
N ALA A 30 -41.93 28.70 -1.67
CA ALA A 30 -42.04 29.47 -2.91
C ALA A 30 -41.69 28.58 -4.12
N PRO A 31 -42.38 28.73 -5.27
CA PRO A 31 -42.12 27.91 -6.44
C PRO A 31 -40.79 28.30 -7.11
N LEU A 32 -40.01 27.28 -7.46
CA LEU A 32 -38.76 27.40 -8.21
C LEU A 32 -39.07 27.86 -9.64
N GLN A 33 -38.50 29.00 -10.05
CA GLN A 33 -38.53 29.44 -11.45
C GLN A 33 -37.59 28.57 -12.28
N SER A 34 -38.14 27.87 -13.28
CA SER A 34 -37.37 27.12 -14.27
C SER A 34 -36.73 28.08 -15.29
N GLY A 35 -35.50 28.50 -15.01
CA GLY A 35 -34.65 29.13 -16.02
C GLY A 35 -34.04 28.06 -16.91
N ALA A 36 -34.50 27.96 -18.16
CA ALA A 36 -33.80 27.21 -19.19
C ALA A 36 -32.41 27.84 -19.37
N ARG A 37 -31.36 27.12 -18.97
CA ARG A 37 -29.98 27.49 -19.28
C ARG A 37 -29.61 26.84 -20.60
N ASP A 38 -29.39 27.72 -21.57
CA ASP A 38 -28.80 27.42 -22.86
C ASP A 38 -27.46 26.69 -22.65
N VAL A 39 -27.39 25.43 -23.08
CA VAL A 39 -26.18 24.61 -23.01
C VAL A 39 -25.36 24.96 -24.25
N SER A 40 -24.55 26.00 -24.14
CA SER A 40 -23.47 26.21 -25.11
C SER A 40 -22.48 25.06 -24.97
N GLU A 41 -22.22 24.39 -26.10
CA GLU A 41 -21.20 23.36 -26.26
C GLU A 41 -19.86 23.89 -25.73
N GLY A 42 -19.45 23.36 -24.57
CA GLY A 42 -18.11 23.56 -24.05
C GLY A 42 -17.11 22.93 -25.00
N ALA A 43 -16.30 23.75 -25.67
CA ALA A 43 -15.14 23.30 -26.39
C ALA A 43 -14.25 22.48 -25.43
N THR A 44 -14.11 21.19 -25.70
CA THR A 44 -13.24 20.28 -24.95
C THR A 44 -11.80 20.79 -25.07
N GLU A 45 -11.25 21.31 -23.98
CA GLU A 45 -9.81 21.58 -23.88
C GLU A 45 -9.03 20.30 -24.26
N PRO A 46 -7.94 20.41 -25.03
CA PRO A 46 -7.20 19.24 -25.47
C PRO A 46 -6.69 18.47 -24.25
N ALA A 47 -6.97 17.17 -24.21
CA ALA A 47 -6.56 16.30 -23.11
C ALA A 47 -5.03 16.37 -22.93
N VAL A 48 -4.60 16.80 -21.73
CA VAL A 48 -3.18 16.90 -21.38
C VAL A 48 -2.55 15.50 -21.52
N SER A 49 -1.50 15.39 -22.33
CA SER A 49 -0.76 14.14 -22.50
C SER A 49 0.46 14.13 -21.59
N TYR A 50 0.41 13.29 -20.55
CA TYR A 50 1.51 13.09 -19.61
C TYR A 50 2.51 12.03 -20.09
N VAL A 51 2.07 11.15 -20.99
CA VAL A 51 2.94 10.13 -21.62
C VAL A 51 3.58 10.73 -22.87
N THR A 52 4.55 11.62 -22.64
CA THR A 52 5.38 12.24 -23.67
C THR A 52 6.38 11.23 -24.25
N GLU A 53 7.10 11.62 -25.32
CA GLU A 53 8.16 10.77 -25.86
C GLU A 53 9.31 10.55 -24.86
N GLU A 54 9.60 11.56 -24.03
CA GLU A 54 10.55 11.43 -22.92
C GLU A 54 10.12 10.36 -21.93
N VAL A 55 8.84 10.33 -21.55
CA VAL A 55 8.28 9.32 -20.64
C VAL A 55 8.25 7.94 -21.30
N ARG A 56 7.88 7.84 -22.59
CA ARG A 56 7.91 6.56 -23.33
C ARG A 56 9.32 5.98 -23.40
N ALA A 57 10.34 6.82 -23.49
CA ALA A 57 11.74 6.38 -23.49
C ALA A 57 12.20 5.72 -22.18
N PHE A 58 11.36 5.70 -21.12
CA PHE A 58 11.61 4.92 -19.91
C PHE A 58 11.13 3.46 -20.02
N ILE A 59 10.22 3.15 -20.94
CA ILE A 59 9.75 1.77 -21.14
C ILE A 59 10.95 0.89 -21.50
N GLY A 60 11.12 -0.21 -20.77
CA GLY A 60 12.26 -1.11 -20.88
C GLY A 60 13.50 -0.72 -20.08
N ARG A 61 13.57 0.50 -19.51
CA ARG A 61 14.67 0.86 -18.60
C ARG A 61 14.61 0.00 -17.35
N ALA A 62 15.79 -0.45 -16.94
CA ALA A 62 15.99 -1.27 -15.76
C ALA A 62 16.79 -0.51 -14.69
N SER A 63 16.63 -0.92 -13.44
CA SER A 63 17.47 -0.48 -12.34
C SER A 63 18.76 -1.30 -12.26
N ASP A 64 19.77 -0.78 -11.58
CA ASP A 64 20.84 -1.63 -11.07
C ASP A 64 20.30 -2.62 -10.04
N THR A 65 21.02 -3.72 -9.83
CA THR A 65 20.66 -4.67 -8.77
C THR A 65 20.81 -4.03 -7.40
N VAL A 66 19.72 -4.00 -6.65
CA VAL A 66 19.71 -3.57 -5.25
C VAL A 66 19.76 -4.80 -4.36
N VAL A 67 20.71 -4.82 -3.42
CA VAL A 67 20.86 -5.91 -2.45
C VAL A 67 20.29 -5.46 -1.11
N ALA A 68 19.49 -6.32 -0.47
CA ALA A 68 18.99 -6.07 0.87
C ALA A 68 20.15 -5.97 1.87
N VAL A 69 20.05 -4.98 2.76
CA VAL A 69 21.07 -4.68 3.78
C VAL A 69 21.20 -5.82 4.77
N ASP A 70 20.07 -6.41 5.14
CA ASP A 70 20.00 -7.52 6.07
C ASP A 70 19.86 -8.85 5.32
N GLU A 71 20.45 -9.89 5.88
CA GLU A 71 20.04 -11.25 5.57
C GLU A 71 18.63 -11.52 6.09
N VAL A 72 18.01 -12.58 5.59
CA VAL A 72 16.75 -13.09 6.11
C VAL A 72 16.96 -13.52 7.56
N GLU A 73 16.55 -12.65 8.47
CA GLU A 73 16.66 -12.81 9.91
C GLU A 73 15.34 -13.35 10.48
N LEU A 74 15.39 -14.39 11.32
CA LEU A 74 14.20 -15.08 11.84
C LEU A 74 13.25 -14.15 12.61
N GLY A 75 13.77 -13.19 13.37
CA GLY A 75 12.99 -12.17 14.04
C GLY A 75 12.22 -11.28 13.08
N ALA A 76 12.80 -10.89 11.94
CA ALA A 76 12.15 -10.13 10.89
C ALA A 76 11.06 -10.96 10.19
N VAL A 77 11.34 -12.23 9.91
CA VAL A 77 10.37 -13.19 9.35
C VAL A 77 9.18 -13.35 10.29
N ARG A 78 9.42 -13.57 11.59
CA ARG A 78 8.37 -13.65 12.61
C ARG A 78 7.54 -12.36 12.70
N ARG A 79 8.18 -11.19 12.72
CA ARG A 79 7.49 -9.89 12.75
C ARG A 79 6.62 -9.69 11.50
N PHE A 80 7.09 -10.13 10.34
CA PHE A 80 6.31 -10.09 9.10
C PHE A 80 5.10 -11.03 9.16
N ALA A 81 5.30 -12.29 9.57
CA ALA A 81 4.23 -13.28 9.72
C ALA A 81 3.13 -12.78 10.69
N GLN A 82 3.53 -12.19 11.81
CA GLN A 82 2.61 -11.55 12.76
C GLN A 82 1.86 -10.37 12.14
N ALA A 83 2.51 -9.54 11.33
CA ALA A 83 1.87 -8.39 10.69
C ALA A 83 0.78 -8.79 9.70
N ILE A 84 0.90 -9.95 9.06
CA ILE A 84 -0.09 -10.48 8.12
C ILE A 84 -1.03 -11.52 8.75
N MET A 85 -0.92 -11.75 10.06
CA MET A 85 -1.67 -12.75 10.82
C MET A 85 -1.54 -14.18 10.24
N ASP A 86 -0.39 -14.50 9.64
CA ASP A 86 -0.09 -15.84 9.14
C ASP A 86 0.64 -16.66 10.21
N GLY A 87 -0.03 -17.70 10.68
CA GLY A 87 0.40 -18.53 11.80
C GLY A 87 1.08 -19.84 11.40
N ASP A 88 1.55 -20.00 10.16
CA ASP A 88 2.25 -21.22 9.75
C ASP A 88 3.54 -21.42 10.59
N PRO A 89 3.65 -22.50 11.39
CA PRO A 89 4.80 -22.74 12.26
C PRO A 89 6.11 -22.98 11.47
N ASN A 90 6.04 -23.29 10.18
CA ASN A 90 7.21 -23.48 9.32
C ASN A 90 8.12 -22.23 9.24
N TYR A 91 7.64 -21.07 9.69
CA TYR A 91 8.40 -19.83 9.66
C TYR A 91 9.36 -19.64 10.86
N TRP A 92 9.14 -20.35 11.98
CA TRP A 92 9.97 -20.17 13.19
C TRP A 92 10.24 -21.46 13.97
N ASP A 93 9.39 -22.48 13.86
CA ASP A 93 9.56 -23.75 14.57
C ASP A 93 10.41 -24.69 13.72
N ALA A 94 11.66 -24.90 14.15
CA ALA A 94 12.60 -25.75 13.45
C ALA A 94 12.14 -27.23 13.37
N ALA A 95 11.45 -27.74 14.38
CA ALA A 95 10.97 -29.12 14.39
C ALA A 95 9.79 -29.30 13.43
N ALA A 96 8.84 -28.37 13.43
CA ALA A 96 7.73 -28.36 12.49
C ALA A 96 8.25 -28.22 11.04
N ALA A 97 9.16 -27.28 10.80
CA ALA A 97 9.72 -27.03 9.49
C ALA A 97 10.56 -28.21 8.97
N ALA A 98 11.33 -28.88 9.84
CA ALA A 98 12.09 -30.09 9.49
C ALA A 98 11.18 -31.27 9.12
N ALA A 99 10.03 -31.42 9.77
CA ALA A 99 9.03 -32.44 9.45
C ALA A 99 8.20 -32.11 8.19
N SER A 100 8.28 -30.88 7.69
CA SER A 100 7.59 -30.43 6.49
C SER A 100 8.41 -30.70 5.22
N ARG A 101 7.81 -30.45 4.04
CA ARG A 101 8.51 -30.48 2.74
C ARG A 101 9.69 -29.50 2.64
N PHE A 102 9.77 -28.51 3.53
CA PHE A 102 10.81 -27.48 3.48
C PHE A 102 12.12 -27.93 4.13
N GLY A 103 12.09 -28.95 4.99
CA GLY A 103 13.28 -29.51 5.67
C GLY A 103 13.98 -28.56 6.64
N GLY A 104 13.37 -27.41 6.94
CA GLY A 104 13.90 -26.36 7.82
C GLY A 104 13.12 -25.05 7.64
N PRO A 105 13.31 -24.05 8.53
CA PRO A 105 12.53 -22.83 8.50
C PRO A 105 12.63 -22.07 7.18
N VAL A 106 11.52 -21.47 6.76
CA VAL A 106 11.40 -20.69 5.53
C VAL A 106 10.66 -19.38 5.78
N THR A 107 10.69 -18.44 4.84
CA THR A 107 9.87 -17.23 4.95
C THR A 107 8.44 -17.44 4.43
N PRO A 108 7.47 -16.62 4.88
CA PRO A 108 6.22 -16.46 4.15
C PRO A 108 6.48 -16.12 2.68
N PRO A 109 5.62 -16.56 1.74
CA PRO A 109 5.92 -16.46 0.31
C PRO A 109 6.17 -15.04 -0.20
N LEU A 110 5.52 -14.03 0.41
CA LEU A 110 5.64 -12.62 0.01
C LEU A 110 6.69 -11.83 0.80
N TYR A 111 7.38 -12.47 1.76
CA TYR A 111 8.44 -11.81 2.53
C TYR A 111 9.52 -11.12 1.69
N PRO A 112 9.97 -11.66 0.53
CA PRO A 112 11.01 -11.00 -0.28
C PRO A 112 10.67 -9.56 -0.69
N LEU A 113 9.39 -9.22 -0.88
CA LEU A 113 8.93 -7.85 -1.15
C LEU A 113 9.23 -6.87 -0.01
N HIS A 114 9.40 -7.39 1.21
CA HIS A 114 9.57 -6.63 2.46
C HIS A 114 10.98 -6.78 3.08
N ALA A 115 11.92 -7.41 2.37
CA ALA A 115 13.30 -7.59 2.82
C ALA A 115 14.15 -6.31 2.70
N PHE A 116 13.71 -5.32 1.90
CA PHE A 116 14.47 -4.11 1.61
C PHE A 116 14.22 -3.04 2.68
N ARG A 117 15.04 -3.07 3.72
CA ARG A 117 15.03 -2.12 4.83
C ARG A 117 15.99 -0.97 4.58
N ARG A 118 15.73 0.14 5.27
CA ARG A 118 16.57 1.34 5.22
C ARG A 118 17.97 1.00 5.77
N ALA A 119 19.00 1.26 4.98
CA ALA A 119 20.38 1.08 5.41
C ALA A 119 20.76 2.07 6.54
N PRO A 120 21.72 1.71 7.40
CA PRO A 120 22.35 2.68 8.30
C PRO A 120 22.82 3.93 7.55
N GLU A 121 22.84 5.07 8.24
CA GLU A 121 23.37 6.34 7.73
C GLU A 121 22.65 6.92 6.50
N THR A 122 21.48 6.39 6.16
CA THR A 122 20.61 7.02 5.16
C THR A 122 19.75 8.12 5.80
N PRO A 123 19.39 9.18 5.05
CA PRO A 123 18.52 10.24 5.56
C PRO A 123 17.22 9.71 6.16
N ASP A 124 16.68 10.45 7.14
CA ASP A 124 15.36 10.15 7.70
C ASP A 124 14.28 10.34 6.61
N PRO A 125 13.51 9.30 6.23
CA PRO A 125 12.43 9.43 5.27
C PRO A 125 11.32 10.41 5.71
N LEU A 126 11.24 10.73 7.00
CA LEU A 126 10.28 11.69 7.54
C LEU A 126 10.84 13.12 7.63
N ALA A 127 12.11 13.36 7.28
CA ALA A 127 12.68 14.71 7.29
C ALA A 127 11.89 15.68 6.39
N ALA A 128 11.38 15.19 5.24
CA ALA A 128 10.56 16.00 4.33
C ALA A 128 9.28 16.56 5.01
N ALA A 129 8.75 15.87 6.02
CA ALA A 129 7.57 16.32 6.77
C ALA A 129 7.82 17.63 7.55
N THR A 130 9.10 18.00 7.76
CA THR A 130 9.45 19.24 8.45
C THR A 130 9.30 20.48 7.55
N GLU A 131 9.39 20.30 6.24
CA GLU A 131 9.36 21.39 5.25
C GLU A 131 8.03 21.42 4.48
N ASP A 132 7.38 20.27 4.31
CA ASP A 132 6.14 20.14 3.56
C ASP A 132 4.99 19.66 4.49
N PRO A 133 4.05 20.54 4.87
CA PRO A 133 2.91 20.17 5.71
C PRO A 133 1.94 19.21 5.01
N ASP A 134 2.00 19.10 3.69
CA ASP A 134 1.19 18.18 2.89
C ASP A 134 1.91 16.84 2.61
N TYR A 135 3.09 16.62 3.23
CA TYR A 135 3.84 15.38 3.06
C TYR A 135 3.05 14.18 3.58
N ASP A 136 2.74 13.24 2.68
CA ASP A 136 1.87 12.09 2.94
C ASP A 136 2.63 10.83 3.40
N GLY A 137 3.96 10.92 3.54
CA GLY A 137 4.81 9.79 3.91
C GLY A 137 5.03 8.76 2.80
N ALA A 138 4.56 9.01 1.57
CA ALA A 138 4.65 8.04 0.47
C ALA A 138 6.08 7.88 -0.09
N GLY A 139 6.98 8.85 0.14
CA GLY A 139 8.38 8.82 -0.30
C GLY A 139 8.54 8.45 -1.79
N GLN A 140 9.69 7.86 -2.16
CA GLN A 140 9.94 7.41 -3.55
C GLN A 140 9.19 6.12 -3.95
N GLY A 141 8.30 5.61 -3.10
CA GLY A 141 7.64 4.31 -3.31
C GLY A 141 8.63 3.12 -3.32
N LEU A 142 8.12 1.90 -3.51
CA LEU A 142 8.97 0.70 -3.59
C LEU A 142 9.90 0.73 -4.80
N ALA A 143 9.40 1.18 -5.96
CA ALA A 143 10.16 1.24 -7.21
C ALA A 143 11.42 2.12 -7.11
N GLY A 144 11.30 3.32 -6.54
CA GLY A 144 12.47 4.20 -6.34
C GLY A 144 13.47 3.60 -5.34
N ARG A 145 12.99 2.96 -4.26
CA ARG A 145 13.86 2.23 -3.32
C ARG A 145 14.61 1.05 -3.96
N LEU A 146 14.11 0.52 -5.07
CA LEU A 146 14.74 -0.56 -5.84
C LEU A 146 15.52 -0.04 -7.06
N GLY A 147 15.83 1.26 -7.08
CA GLY A 147 16.75 1.87 -8.03
C GLY A 147 16.14 2.23 -9.38
N LEU A 148 14.82 2.17 -9.55
CA LEU A 148 14.21 2.69 -10.78
C LEU A 148 14.29 4.22 -10.81
N PRO A 149 14.72 4.81 -11.93
CA PRO A 149 14.80 6.26 -12.06
C PRO A 149 13.40 6.88 -12.03
N PRO A 150 13.21 8.05 -11.36
CA PRO A 150 11.91 8.69 -11.27
C PRO A 150 11.40 9.10 -12.66
N LEU A 151 10.09 8.96 -12.87
CA LEU A 151 9.44 9.38 -14.11
C LEU A 151 9.09 10.88 -14.09
N PRO A 152 9.34 11.64 -15.17
CA PRO A 152 9.00 13.05 -15.25
C PRO A 152 7.50 13.26 -15.57
N LEU A 153 6.60 12.68 -14.76
CA LEU A 153 5.15 12.74 -14.99
C LEU A 153 4.52 14.07 -14.55
N GLY A 154 5.12 14.77 -13.57
CA GLY A 154 4.52 15.97 -12.98
C GLY A 154 3.21 15.72 -12.19
N LEU A 155 2.81 14.46 -12.03
CA LEU A 155 1.65 14.03 -11.26
C LEU A 155 2.05 13.75 -9.82
N LYS A 156 1.24 14.20 -8.86
CA LYS A 156 1.56 14.12 -7.43
C LYS A 156 0.96 12.89 -6.75
N ARG A 157 -0.18 12.39 -7.22
CA ARG A 157 -0.90 11.33 -6.51
C ARG A 157 -0.68 10.00 -7.20
N MET A 158 -0.10 9.05 -6.46
CA MET A 158 0.08 7.68 -6.88
C MET A 158 -0.88 6.77 -6.11
N LEU A 159 -1.64 5.95 -6.83
CA LEU A 159 -2.48 4.90 -6.28
C LEU A 159 -1.92 3.54 -6.67
N ASN A 160 -2.03 2.56 -5.77
CA ASN A 160 -1.73 1.19 -6.11
C ASN A 160 -2.86 0.62 -6.99
N GLY A 161 -2.54 0.30 -8.24
CA GLY A 161 -3.46 -0.26 -9.23
C GLY A 161 -3.56 -1.78 -9.20
N GLY A 162 -2.67 -2.47 -8.47
CA GLY A 162 -2.66 -3.92 -8.33
C GLY A 162 -1.27 -4.52 -8.39
N ASN A 163 -1.15 -5.75 -7.90
CA ASN A 163 0.08 -6.54 -7.95
C ASN A 163 -0.23 -7.96 -8.42
N ASP A 164 0.49 -8.43 -9.43
CA ASP A 164 0.56 -9.84 -9.81
C ASP A 164 1.90 -10.40 -9.30
N VAL A 165 1.86 -11.53 -8.58
CA VAL A 165 3.07 -12.12 -7.99
C VAL A 165 3.16 -13.59 -8.37
N GLU A 166 4.27 -13.96 -9.01
CA GLU A 166 4.63 -15.34 -9.31
C GLU A 166 5.70 -15.80 -8.31
N ILE A 167 5.40 -16.85 -7.54
CA ILE A 167 6.29 -17.37 -6.49
C ILE A 167 6.98 -18.64 -7.01
N TYR A 168 8.31 -18.66 -6.92
CA TYR A 168 9.16 -19.77 -7.39
C TYR A 168 9.75 -20.55 -6.22
N ALA A 169 10.15 -19.87 -5.14
CA ALA A 169 10.67 -20.48 -3.92
C ALA A 169 10.50 -19.57 -2.70
N GLN A 170 10.47 -20.16 -1.51
CA GLN A 170 10.61 -19.42 -0.25
C GLN A 170 12.08 -19.16 0.06
N ALA A 171 12.38 -17.96 0.56
CA ALA A 171 13.70 -17.68 1.11
C ALA A 171 13.91 -18.43 2.43
N ARG A 172 15.16 -18.62 2.81
CA ARG A 172 15.58 -19.28 4.05
C ARG A 172 16.34 -18.32 4.95
N PRO A 173 16.36 -18.55 6.28
CA PRO A 173 17.21 -17.80 7.18
C PRO A 173 18.67 -17.80 6.72
N GLY A 174 19.31 -16.62 6.73
CA GLY A 174 20.67 -16.41 6.23
C GLY A 174 20.76 -16.13 4.73
N ASP A 175 19.68 -16.28 3.95
CA ASP A 175 19.69 -15.81 2.56
C ASP A 175 19.82 -14.29 2.53
N ARG A 176 20.59 -13.76 1.59
CA ARG A 176 20.57 -12.33 1.26
C ARG A 176 19.81 -12.14 -0.04
N ILE A 177 18.78 -11.29 -0.03
CA ILE A 177 17.89 -11.06 -1.16
C ILE A 177 18.40 -9.89 -1.99
N GLN A 178 18.33 -10.00 -3.30
CA GLN A 178 18.57 -8.93 -4.26
C GLN A 178 17.37 -8.75 -5.18
N ALA A 179 17.19 -7.53 -5.68
CA ALA A 179 16.10 -7.18 -6.57
C ALA A 179 16.59 -6.41 -7.79
N HIS A 180 15.90 -6.61 -8.90
CA HIS A 180 16.14 -5.90 -10.15
C HIS A 180 14.79 -5.55 -10.77
N SER A 181 14.58 -4.27 -11.03
CA SER A 181 13.30 -3.72 -11.47
C SER A 181 13.39 -3.17 -12.89
N ARG A 182 12.28 -3.18 -13.62
CA ARG A 182 12.18 -2.56 -14.95
C ARG A 182 10.79 -1.97 -15.19
N TYR A 183 10.72 -0.89 -15.97
CA TYR A 183 9.45 -0.40 -16.51
C TYR A 183 9.01 -1.32 -17.66
N LEU A 184 7.84 -1.94 -17.51
CA LEU A 184 7.25 -2.79 -18.55
C LEU A 184 6.47 -1.98 -19.57
N ASP A 185 5.67 -1.04 -19.10
CA ASP A 185 4.76 -0.27 -19.94
C ASP A 185 4.32 1.01 -19.22
N ILE A 186 4.02 2.05 -19.99
CA ILE A 186 3.51 3.33 -19.49
C ILE A 186 2.47 3.84 -20.49
N TYR A 187 1.22 4.00 -20.04
CA TYR A 187 0.14 4.46 -20.91
C TYR A 187 -0.86 5.35 -20.16
N GLN A 188 -1.64 6.13 -20.91
CA GLN A 188 -2.66 7.03 -20.36
C GLN A 188 -4.06 6.60 -20.78
N LYS A 189 -5.03 6.76 -19.89
CA LYS A 189 -6.46 6.63 -20.19
C LYS A 189 -7.22 7.85 -19.66
N GLU A 190 -8.35 8.17 -20.29
CA GLU A 190 -9.24 9.21 -19.79
C GLU A 190 -10.13 8.65 -18.67
N GLY A 191 -10.13 9.33 -17.53
CA GLY A 191 -10.95 8.99 -16.38
C GLY A 191 -12.10 9.98 -16.20
N ARG A 192 -13.04 9.68 -15.28
CA ARG A 192 -14.16 10.60 -14.96
C ARG A 192 -13.72 11.92 -14.33
N SER A 193 -12.53 11.95 -13.73
CA SER A 193 -11.99 13.11 -13.03
C SER A 193 -10.71 13.64 -13.68
N GLY A 194 -10.50 13.32 -14.96
CA GLY A 194 -9.30 13.66 -15.72
C GLY A 194 -8.42 12.46 -16.06
N PRO A 195 -7.27 12.71 -16.67
CA PRO A 195 -6.37 11.68 -17.19
C PRO A 195 -5.75 10.83 -16.08
N LEU A 196 -5.58 9.54 -16.37
CA LEU A 196 -4.94 8.55 -15.51
C LEU A 196 -3.74 7.96 -16.24
N VAL A 197 -2.55 8.06 -15.65
CA VAL A 197 -1.34 7.43 -16.19
C VAL A 197 -1.07 6.13 -15.45
N PHE A 198 -1.00 5.03 -16.20
CA PHE A 198 -0.68 3.71 -15.72
C PHE A 198 0.78 3.44 -15.94
N VAL A 199 1.49 3.07 -14.88
CA VAL A 199 2.90 2.69 -14.90
C VAL A 199 3.00 1.24 -14.44
N ILE A 200 3.43 0.35 -15.33
CA ILE A 200 3.61 -1.06 -15.03
C ILE A 200 5.09 -1.33 -14.84
N MET A 201 5.45 -1.93 -13.70
CA MET A 201 6.83 -2.31 -13.38
C MET A 201 6.89 -3.78 -13.05
N GLU A 202 7.98 -4.42 -13.44
CA GLU A 202 8.31 -5.78 -13.01
C GLU A 202 9.54 -5.73 -12.13
N THR A 203 9.48 -6.43 -11.01
CA THR A 203 10.62 -6.64 -10.13
C THR A 203 10.88 -8.12 -9.94
N THR A 204 12.12 -8.48 -10.22
CA THR A 204 12.71 -9.77 -9.96
C THR A 204 13.29 -9.80 -8.56
N TYR A 205 13.03 -10.86 -7.79
CA TYR A 205 13.65 -11.08 -6.49
C TYR A 205 14.36 -12.44 -6.45
N GLU A 206 15.62 -12.43 -6.04
CA GLU A 206 16.52 -13.58 -6.05
C GLU A 206 17.36 -13.59 -4.77
N THR A 207 17.88 -14.74 -4.38
CA THR A 207 19.00 -14.76 -3.43
C THR A 207 20.27 -14.32 -4.15
N THR A 208 21.22 -13.76 -3.42
CA THR A 208 22.57 -13.45 -3.95
C THR A 208 23.34 -14.70 -4.41
N THR A 209 22.88 -15.89 -4.03
CA THR A 209 23.39 -17.19 -4.48
C THR A 209 22.72 -17.69 -5.77
N GLY A 210 21.74 -16.96 -6.33
CA GLY A 210 21.12 -17.25 -7.63
C GLY A 210 19.79 -18.01 -7.57
N THR A 211 19.21 -18.24 -6.39
CA THR A 211 17.88 -18.86 -6.29
C THR A 211 16.80 -17.85 -6.62
N ARG A 212 15.98 -18.14 -7.63
CA ARG A 212 14.82 -17.32 -7.97
C ARG A 212 13.72 -17.46 -6.91
N LEU A 213 13.33 -16.34 -6.29
CA LEU A 213 12.32 -16.33 -5.23
C LEU A 213 10.94 -15.99 -5.78
N LEU A 214 10.79 -14.80 -6.36
CA LEU A 214 9.53 -14.35 -6.96
C LEU A 214 9.73 -13.32 -8.07
N VAL A 215 8.70 -13.18 -8.91
CA VAL A 215 8.52 -12.05 -9.84
C VAL A 215 7.29 -11.28 -9.37
N SER A 216 7.38 -9.96 -9.24
CA SER A 216 6.22 -9.10 -8.97
C SER A 216 6.02 -8.12 -10.11
N ARG A 217 4.80 -8.05 -10.65
CA ARG A 217 4.36 -7.01 -11.57
C ARG A 217 3.40 -6.09 -10.83
N GLN A 218 3.79 -4.83 -10.69
CA GLN A 218 3.00 -3.81 -10.02
C GLN A 218 2.47 -2.82 -11.05
N THR A 219 1.18 -2.49 -10.94
CA THR A 219 0.58 -1.37 -11.65
C THR A 219 0.41 -0.20 -10.68
N GLN A 220 0.93 0.95 -11.04
CA GLN A 220 0.65 2.22 -10.36
C GLN A 220 -0.24 3.09 -11.24
N VAL A 221 -1.17 3.80 -10.62
CA VAL A 221 -2.06 4.76 -11.29
C VAL A 221 -1.74 6.15 -10.76
N TRP A 222 -1.31 7.03 -11.65
CA TRP A 222 -0.94 8.41 -11.37
C TRP A 222 -2.04 9.36 -11.86
N ARG A 223 -2.36 10.37 -11.06
CA ARG A 223 -3.39 11.38 -11.33
C ARG A 223 -3.17 12.68 -10.55
#